data_AF-A0A7I8MHR4-F1
#
_entry.id   AF-A0A7I8MHR4-F1
#
_cell.length_a   1.000
_cell.length_b   1.000
_cell.length_c   1.000
_cell.angle_alpha   90.00
_cell.angle_beta   90.00
_cell.angle_gamma   90.00
#
_symmetry.space_group_name_H-M   'P 1'
#
loop_
_entity.id
_entity.type
_entity.pdbx_description
1 polymer ?
#
loop_
_entity_poly.entity_id
_entity_poly.type
_entity_poly.pdbx_seq_one_letter_code
_entity_poly.pdbx_strand_id
1 'polypeptide(L)'
;MNRALFIAGILIVMLCNFHADVSMGQENGDQNVDDIIEGFEDDASAGDDLEDLMQGFGDGSAEGSATTVEGDEFLEGFEEDVDGPRAETSAQEKQPPSWSLKGEFAVTSTYNFAPEATQPWQGFTMLRPELELTLKNRFSDRWQGQISARGFYDTIYVVRGRDEYTQQVLDDYESQLLLEDTFIQGSITDHLDTKIGRQIVVWGTLDNLRVTDVLNPLDLRQPGLTDIDDLRLPVTMVKFDYYFGNWDLSAMAIPEVRFSMLPVFGSDFYPFPIPRPPEGDPDEGFGNMQYAAAMTGVFSGWDIGFYWANIYADQSYAEPVSTGPPEQFVRNHPRTHMLGTAANLALGNWLLKAEVAGFNGLRYTNTPRIEYVRLDIGGGVEYSGFKEATLSLEMVNRHIFDYRRVLLLPPDEIRENEFQWSLRFMKDFMNDTLTLTLLASSFGIKADDGAFERLDAEYDVTDAMSIRGGVVFYQSGEKGLFQGIGASDRLFLVFTYSF
;
A
#
# COMPACT_ATOMS: atom_id res chain seq x y z
N MET A 1 5.99 -17.45 -21.93
CA MET A 1 7.41 -17.84 -22.05
C MET A 1 8.33 -16.75 -22.66
N ASN A 2 7.84 -15.80 -23.48
CA ASN A 2 8.67 -14.68 -24.00
C ASN A 2 8.75 -13.44 -23.09
N ARG A 3 7.83 -13.24 -22.12
CA ARG A 3 7.78 -12.03 -21.27
C ARG A 3 8.76 -12.08 -20.08
N ALA A 4 8.98 -13.24 -19.47
CA ALA A 4 10.01 -13.43 -18.44
C ALA A 4 11.44 -13.17 -18.96
N LEU A 5 11.74 -13.49 -20.23
CA LEU A 5 13.01 -13.13 -20.88
C LEU A 5 13.13 -11.62 -21.18
N PHE A 6 12.00 -10.94 -21.39
CA PHE A 6 12.00 -9.48 -21.61
C PHE A 6 12.23 -8.73 -20.30
N ILE A 7 11.58 -9.16 -19.21
CA ILE A 7 11.80 -8.62 -17.86
C ILE A 7 13.23 -8.95 -17.38
N ALA A 8 13.68 -10.20 -17.55
CA ALA A 8 15.08 -10.55 -17.28
C ALA A 8 16.04 -9.75 -18.16
N GLY A 9 15.68 -9.47 -19.42
CA GLY A 9 16.46 -8.62 -20.32
C GLY A 9 16.55 -7.16 -19.85
N ILE A 10 15.46 -6.58 -19.34
CA ILE A 10 15.47 -5.22 -18.77
C ILE A 10 16.24 -5.20 -17.45
N LEU A 11 16.04 -6.19 -16.58
CA LEU A 11 16.78 -6.32 -15.33
C LEU A 11 18.27 -6.48 -15.60
N ILE A 12 18.66 -7.31 -16.58
CA ILE A 12 20.03 -7.49 -17.04
C ILE A 12 20.56 -6.21 -17.68
N VAL A 13 19.79 -5.45 -18.45
CA VAL A 13 20.26 -4.16 -19.02
C VAL A 13 20.43 -3.08 -17.93
N MET A 14 19.55 -3.06 -16.92
CA MET A 14 19.71 -2.19 -15.75
C MET A 14 20.91 -2.60 -14.90
N LEU A 15 21.14 -3.90 -14.71
CA LEU A 15 22.29 -4.46 -13.98
C LEU A 15 23.60 -4.37 -14.78
N CYS A 16 23.59 -4.49 -16.11
CA CYS A 16 24.79 -4.47 -16.96
C CYS A 16 25.31 -3.07 -17.28
N ASN A 17 24.55 -2.00 -16.98
CA ASN A 17 25.12 -0.65 -16.93
C ASN A 17 26.01 -0.41 -15.70
N PHE A 18 26.13 -1.39 -14.79
CA PHE A 18 27.27 -1.49 -13.88
C PHE A 18 28.44 -2.12 -14.63
N HIS A 19 29.39 -1.32 -15.14
CA HIS A 19 30.83 -1.65 -15.24
C HIS A 19 31.58 -0.43 -15.79
N ALA A 20 32.08 0.43 -14.90
CA ALA A 20 33.32 1.15 -15.13
C ALA A 20 34.05 1.28 -13.79
N ASP A 21 35.25 0.70 -13.75
CA ASP A 21 36.27 0.73 -12.70
C ASP A 21 36.06 -0.11 -11.44
N VAL A 22 36.26 -1.43 -11.60
CA VAL A 22 37.06 -2.20 -10.64
C VAL A 22 38.10 -2.99 -11.43
N SER A 23 39.39 -2.68 -11.19
CA SER A 23 40.51 -3.36 -11.83
C SER A 23 40.58 -4.82 -11.40
N MET A 24 40.44 -5.75 -12.33
CA MET A 24 40.68 -7.18 -12.12
C MET A 24 42.18 -7.48 -11.98
N GLY A 25 42.57 -8.06 -10.84
CA GLY A 25 43.70 -8.97 -10.76
C GLY A 25 43.22 -10.38 -11.13
N GLN A 26 43.80 -10.97 -12.17
CA GLN A 26 43.55 -12.33 -12.61
C GLN A 26 44.02 -13.35 -11.56
N GLU A 27 43.23 -14.41 -11.33
CA GLU A 27 43.77 -15.78 -11.31
C GLU A 27 42.68 -16.82 -11.61
N ASN A 28 43.07 -17.82 -12.39
CA ASN A 28 42.25 -18.85 -13.03
C ASN A 28 41.78 -19.95 -12.07
N GLY A 29 40.65 -20.59 -12.38
CA GLY A 29 40.36 -21.94 -11.90
C GLY A 29 38.92 -22.40 -12.16
N ASP A 30 38.69 -23.02 -13.32
CA ASP A 30 37.52 -23.87 -13.61
C ASP A 30 37.33 -24.94 -12.52
N GLN A 31 36.10 -25.13 -12.03
CA GLN A 31 35.50 -26.47 -11.88
C GLN A 31 33.99 -26.44 -11.57
N ASN A 32 33.29 -27.27 -12.36
CA ASN A 32 31.92 -27.77 -12.36
C ASN A 32 30.95 -27.44 -11.21
N VAL A 33 29.76 -27.02 -11.66
CA VAL A 33 28.48 -26.96 -10.96
C VAL A 33 27.83 -28.35 -11.06
N ASP A 34 27.88 -29.12 -9.97
CA ASP A 34 27.00 -30.24 -9.64
C ASP A 34 27.52 -30.80 -8.29
N ASP A 35 26.83 -30.49 -7.18
CA ASP A 35 26.85 -31.21 -5.88
C ASP A 35 26.48 -30.27 -4.69
N ILE A 36 25.25 -29.74 -4.60
CA ILE A 36 24.69 -29.28 -3.31
C ILE A 36 23.17 -29.46 -3.29
N ILE A 37 22.68 -30.71 -3.30
CA ILE A 37 21.40 -31.10 -2.68
C ILE A 37 21.60 -32.51 -2.13
N GLU A 38 21.87 -32.64 -0.84
CA GLU A 38 21.35 -33.73 0.02
C GLU A 38 21.94 -33.63 1.43
N GLY A 39 21.06 -33.67 2.43
CA GLY A 39 21.41 -34.17 3.76
C GLY A 39 21.23 -33.19 4.90
N PHE A 40 20.01 -33.07 5.43
CA PHE A 40 19.80 -32.82 6.86
C PHE A 40 18.48 -33.46 7.31
N GLU A 41 18.58 -34.65 7.92
CA GLU A 41 17.65 -35.10 8.96
C GLU A 41 18.48 -35.56 10.17
N ASP A 42 18.13 -34.96 11.32
CA ASP A 42 18.20 -35.37 12.73
C ASP A 42 19.50 -35.90 13.36
N ASP A 43 20.00 -35.16 14.37
CA ASP A 43 19.83 -35.57 15.77
C ASP A 43 20.15 -34.45 16.78
N ALA A 44 19.40 -34.45 17.89
CA ALA A 44 19.42 -33.46 18.96
C ALA A 44 20.52 -33.72 20.02
N SER A 45 21.06 -32.66 20.64
CA SER A 45 20.91 -32.37 22.08
C SER A 45 21.98 -31.43 22.66
N ALA A 46 21.46 -30.49 23.48
CA ALA A 46 22.02 -29.91 24.72
C ALA A 46 23.19 -28.91 24.66
N GLY A 47 22.91 -27.73 25.25
CA GLY A 47 23.79 -27.13 26.24
C GLY A 47 24.06 -25.64 26.03
N ASP A 48 23.51 -24.83 26.95
CA ASP A 48 23.86 -23.47 27.32
C ASP A 48 25.24 -22.97 26.85
N ASP A 49 25.24 -21.82 26.16
CA ASP A 49 26.24 -20.76 26.27
C ASP A 49 25.82 -19.60 25.34
N LEU A 50 24.88 -18.76 25.80
CA LEU A 50 24.48 -17.53 25.08
C LEU A 50 24.45 -16.33 26.02
N GLU A 51 25.55 -16.11 26.74
CA GLU A 51 25.72 -14.93 27.61
C GLU A 51 27.07 -14.21 27.42
N ASP A 52 27.86 -14.53 26.38
CA ASP A 52 29.23 -13.99 26.20
C ASP A 52 29.52 -13.35 24.82
N LEU A 53 28.49 -12.81 24.15
CA LEU A 53 28.65 -11.98 22.92
C LEU A 53 28.17 -10.52 23.09
N MET A 54 28.14 -10.03 24.33
CA MET A 54 27.91 -8.61 24.64
C MET A 54 29.10 -7.99 25.39
N GLN A 55 30.27 -7.98 24.76
CA GLN A 55 31.34 -7.09 25.21
C GLN A 55 32.35 -6.79 24.11
N GLY A 56 32.28 -5.56 23.63
CA GLY A 56 33.29 -4.96 22.77
C GLY A 56 32.71 -4.56 21.44
N PHE A 57 32.27 -3.32 21.31
CA PHE A 57 32.79 -2.39 20.30
C PHE A 57 32.42 -0.98 20.75
N GLY A 58 33.39 -0.34 21.39
CA GLY A 58 33.43 1.09 21.59
C GLY A 58 34.31 1.72 20.50
N ASP A 59 33.80 2.83 20.00
CA ASP A 59 34.45 3.95 19.32
C ASP A 59 35.02 3.73 17.90
N GLY A 60 34.42 4.46 16.97
CA GLY A 60 34.71 4.42 15.54
C GLY A 60 33.79 5.39 14.80
N SER A 61 34.10 6.67 14.90
CA SER A 61 33.55 7.75 14.08
C SER A 61 33.63 7.41 12.58
N ALA A 62 32.48 7.38 11.90
CA ALA A 62 32.39 7.50 10.45
C ALA A 62 31.06 8.18 10.09
N GLU A 63 31.20 9.35 9.44
CA GLU A 63 30.13 10.09 8.77
C GLU A 63 29.50 9.19 7.69
N GLY A 64 28.21 8.93 7.80
CA GLY A 64 27.40 8.22 6.82
C GLY A 64 26.13 9.03 6.57
N SER A 65 26.04 9.61 5.37
CA SER A 65 24.92 10.39 4.87
C SER A 65 23.62 9.61 4.96
N ALA A 66 22.66 10.18 5.69
CA ALA A 66 21.33 9.66 5.91
C ALA A 66 20.56 9.51 4.59
N THR A 67 19.95 8.35 4.41
CA THR A 67 18.87 8.12 3.46
C THR A 67 17.65 8.90 3.95
N THR A 68 17.15 9.81 3.13
CA THR A 68 15.91 10.55 3.31
C THR A 68 14.73 9.58 3.32
N VAL A 69 14.38 9.12 4.51
CA VAL A 69 12.98 8.81 4.82
C VAL A 69 12.25 10.13 4.71
N GLU A 70 11.19 10.21 3.91
CA GLU A 70 10.27 11.36 3.92
C GLU A 70 9.87 11.60 5.37
N GLY A 71 10.49 12.64 5.92
CA GLY A 71 10.37 12.98 7.31
C GLY A 71 8.94 13.38 7.56
N ASP A 72 8.30 12.62 8.43
CA ASP A 72 7.23 13.09 9.27
C ASP A 72 7.47 14.56 9.66
N GLU A 73 6.69 15.49 9.08
CA GLU A 73 6.37 16.82 9.64
C GLU A 73 5.63 16.68 11.00
N PHE A 74 5.71 15.51 11.65
CA PHE A 74 4.93 15.10 12.82
C PHE A 74 5.48 15.66 14.13
N LEU A 75 6.75 16.10 14.19
CA LEU A 75 7.42 16.42 15.47
C LEU A 75 8.12 17.79 15.56
N GLU A 76 8.03 18.67 14.56
CA GLU A 76 8.68 20.00 14.64
C GLU A 76 8.10 20.95 15.72
N GLY A 77 7.05 20.55 16.43
CA GLY A 77 6.37 21.39 17.42
C GLY A 77 6.80 21.23 18.88
N PHE A 78 7.68 20.28 19.23
CA PHE A 78 7.86 19.86 20.62
C PHE A 78 9.33 19.69 21.07
N GLU A 79 10.25 20.50 20.57
CA GLU A 79 11.58 20.61 21.20
C GLU A 79 11.53 21.56 22.41
N GLU A 80 11.94 21.08 23.58
CA GLU A 80 12.13 21.89 24.80
C GLU A 80 13.35 22.83 24.62
N ASP A 81 13.11 24.13 24.51
CA ASP A 81 14.16 25.15 24.55
C ASP A 81 14.88 25.16 25.91
N VAL A 82 16.14 24.69 25.93
CA VAL A 82 17.04 24.86 27.08
C VAL A 82 17.59 26.29 27.06
N ASP A 83 17.04 27.09 27.96
CA ASP A 83 17.25 28.53 28.11
C ASP A 83 18.73 28.93 28.34
N GLY A 84 19.28 29.73 27.43
CA GLY A 84 20.58 30.40 27.57
C GLY A 84 20.43 31.89 27.20
N PRO A 85 20.96 32.84 27.99
CA PRO A 85 20.54 34.24 27.88
C PRO A 85 21.17 34.88 26.64
N ARG A 86 20.34 35.37 25.71
CA ARG A 86 20.81 36.20 24.59
C ARG A 86 19.97 37.46 24.39
N ALA A 87 20.71 38.54 24.18
CA ALA A 87 20.27 39.93 24.23
C ALA A 87 19.18 40.29 23.22
N GLU A 88 18.21 41.06 23.71
CA GLU A 88 17.11 41.66 22.95
C GLU A 88 17.63 42.57 21.84
N THR A 89 17.32 42.22 20.59
CA THR A 89 17.23 43.20 19.50
C THR A 89 15.86 43.04 18.85
N SER A 90 14.99 44.02 19.10
CA SER A 90 13.61 44.05 18.63
C SER A 90 13.55 44.20 17.10
N ALA A 91 13.48 43.07 16.40
CA ALA A 91 12.84 43.00 15.09
C ALA A 91 11.44 42.46 15.32
N GLN A 92 10.40 43.19 14.91
CA GLN A 92 9.05 42.63 14.85
C GLN A 92 9.05 41.55 13.76
N GLU A 93 9.33 40.31 14.15
CA GLU A 93 8.98 39.13 13.37
C GLU A 93 7.46 39.12 13.23
N LYS A 94 6.98 39.31 12.01
CA LYS A 94 5.59 39.00 11.70
C LYS A 94 5.43 37.52 11.97
N GLN A 95 4.69 37.18 13.03
CA GLN A 95 4.31 35.79 13.27
C GLN A 95 3.70 35.25 11.97
N PRO A 96 4.18 34.09 11.48
CA PRO A 96 3.64 33.50 10.26
C PRO A 96 2.13 33.31 10.44
N PRO A 97 1.34 33.42 9.35
CA PRO A 97 -0.09 33.18 9.42
C PRO A 97 -0.34 31.78 9.99
N SER A 98 -1.32 31.66 10.89
CA SER A 98 -1.69 30.37 11.50
C SER A 98 -2.25 29.37 10.48
N TRP A 99 -2.58 29.83 9.28
CA TRP A 99 -3.17 29.09 8.19
C TRP A 99 -2.18 28.93 7.03
N SER A 100 -2.19 27.73 6.44
CA SER A 100 -1.43 27.38 5.24
C SER A 100 -2.40 26.72 4.25
N LEU A 101 -2.40 27.21 3.01
CA LEU A 101 -3.12 26.60 1.91
C LEU A 101 -2.07 26.04 0.95
N LYS A 102 -2.12 24.74 0.72
CA LYS A 102 -1.34 24.04 -0.31
C LYS A 102 -2.31 23.48 -1.34
N GLY A 103 -1.87 23.34 -2.58
CA GLY A 103 -2.63 22.65 -3.61
C GLY A 103 -1.76 21.85 -4.55
N GLU A 104 -2.38 20.85 -5.17
CA GLU A 104 -1.76 20.04 -6.20
C GLU A 104 -2.72 19.90 -7.39
N PHE A 105 -2.22 20.18 -8.57
CA PHE A 105 -2.94 19.95 -9.82
C PHE A 105 -2.22 18.91 -10.65
N ALA A 106 -2.90 17.81 -10.95
CA ALA A 106 -2.37 16.72 -11.75
C ALA A 106 -3.18 16.54 -13.04
N VAL A 107 -2.51 16.13 -14.11
CA VAL A 107 -3.16 15.67 -15.35
C VAL A 107 -2.64 14.29 -15.69
N THR A 108 -3.50 13.29 -15.56
CA THR A 108 -3.20 11.90 -15.88
C THR A 108 -3.77 11.52 -17.23
N SER A 109 -2.96 10.84 -18.03
CA SER A 109 -3.36 10.34 -19.34
C SER A 109 -2.91 8.89 -19.52
N THR A 110 -3.78 8.05 -20.09
CA THR A 110 -3.47 6.63 -20.32
C THR A 110 -3.80 6.19 -21.74
N TYR A 111 -2.97 5.29 -22.28
CA TYR A 111 -3.16 4.69 -23.59
C TYR A 111 -3.00 3.16 -23.50
N ASN A 112 -4.08 2.43 -23.70
CA ASN A 112 -4.10 0.97 -23.74
C ASN A 112 -3.68 0.49 -25.13
N PHE A 113 -2.61 -0.32 -25.19
CA PHE A 113 -2.02 -0.81 -26.44
C PHE A 113 -2.05 -2.34 -26.58
N ALA A 114 -2.65 -3.05 -25.63
CA ALA A 114 -2.76 -4.50 -25.69
C ALA A 114 -3.50 -4.95 -26.97
N PRO A 115 -2.99 -5.96 -27.69
CA PRO A 115 -3.61 -6.44 -28.94
C PRO A 115 -5.04 -6.98 -28.75
N GLU A 116 -5.34 -7.50 -27.56
CA GLU A 116 -6.62 -8.10 -27.20
C GLU A 116 -7.62 -7.09 -26.61
N ALA A 117 -7.23 -5.83 -26.43
CA ALA A 117 -8.10 -4.79 -25.91
C ALA A 117 -9.30 -4.58 -26.84
N THR A 118 -10.51 -4.80 -26.31
CA THR A 118 -11.76 -4.53 -27.02
C THR A 118 -12.20 -3.09 -26.78
N GLN A 119 -12.97 -2.53 -27.73
CA GLN A 119 -13.68 -1.27 -27.51
C GLN A 119 -14.62 -1.38 -26.30
N PRO A 120 -14.84 -0.30 -25.51
CA PRO A 120 -14.24 1.03 -25.65
C PRO A 120 -12.85 1.15 -25.00
N TRP A 121 -12.25 0.08 -24.49
CA TRP A 121 -11.02 0.15 -23.68
C TRP A 121 -9.71 0.06 -24.47
N GLN A 122 -9.78 0.14 -25.80
CA GLN A 122 -8.61 0.19 -26.69
C GLN A 122 -8.20 1.64 -26.98
N GLY A 123 -6.88 1.90 -27.05
CA GLY A 123 -6.32 3.19 -27.42
C GLY A 123 -6.32 4.18 -26.25
N PHE A 124 -6.69 5.43 -26.50
CA PHE A 124 -6.68 6.47 -25.47
C PHE A 124 -7.85 6.32 -24.50
N THR A 125 -7.58 6.07 -23.22
CA THR A 125 -8.57 5.59 -22.23
C THR A 125 -8.75 6.48 -21.01
N MET A 126 -7.88 7.48 -20.81
CA MET A 126 -7.99 8.44 -19.71
C MET A 126 -7.40 9.78 -20.12
N LEU A 127 -8.09 10.86 -19.75
CA LEU A 127 -7.57 12.22 -19.75
C LEU A 127 -8.20 12.97 -18.57
N ARG A 128 -7.56 12.81 -17.42
CA ARG A 128 -8.07 13.18 -16.10
C ARG A 128 -7.26 14.33 -15.50
N PRO A 129 -7.75 15.57 -15.57
CA PRO A 129 -7.37 16.61 -14.63
C PRO A 129 -7.89 16.27 -13.22
N GLU A 130 -7.05 16.47 -12.23
CA GLU A 130 -7.31 16.30 -10.81
C GLU A 130 -6.76 17.51 -10.04
N LEU A 131 -7.49 17.93 -9.01
CA LEU A 131 -7.10 19.01 -8.12
C LEU A 131 -7.28 18.56 -6.68
N GLU A 132 -6.21 18.67 -5.89
CA GLU A 132 -6.25 18.57 -4.44
C GLU A 132 -5.99 19.94 -3.81
N LEU A 133 -6.74 20.27 -2.76
CA LEU A 133 -6.57 21.47 -1.97
C LEU A 133 -6.54 21.10 -0.49
N THR A 134 -5.46 21.49 0.18
CA THR A 134 -5.26 21.25 1.61
C THR A 134 -5.16 22.56 2.37
N LEU A 135 -6.08 22.78 3.30
CA LEU A 135 -6.06 23.88 4.25
C LEU A 135 -5.64 23.36 5.63
N LYS A 136 -4.46 23.78 6.11
CA LYS A 136 -3.99 23.53 7.48
C LYS A 136 -4.17 24.79 8.32
N ASN A 137 -4.57 24.64 9.58
CA ASN A 137 -4.62 25.74 10.54
C ASN A 137 -4.21 25.29 11.94
N ARG A 138 -3.29 26.02 12.56
CA ARG A 138 -2.90 25.83 13.96
C ARG A 138 -3.74 26.74 14.85
N PHE A 139 -4.62 26.15 15.67
CA PHE A 139 -5.53 26.90 16.54
C PHE A 139 -4.85 27.37 17.84
N SER A 140 -3.88 26.59 18.32
CA SER A 140 -3.06 26.85 19.51
C SER A 140 -1.78 26.00 19.43
N ASP A 141 -0.87 26.16 20.40
CA ASP A 141 0.37 25.37 20.47
C ASP A 141 0.11 23.86 20.60
N ARG A 142 -1.07 23.46 21.08
CA ARG A 142 -1.44 22.04 21.29
C ARG A 142 -2.45 21.49 20.29
N TRP A 143 -3.01 22.32 19.41
CA TRP A 143 -4.13 21.92 18.54
C TRP A 143 -4.00 22.45 17.13
N GLN A 144 -4.18 21.58 16.15
CA GLN A 144 -4.23 21.91 14.74
C GLN A 144 -5.36 21.16 14.02
N GLY A 145 -5.74 21.68 12.86
CA GLY A 145 -6.72 21.06 11.99
C GLY A 145 -6.28 21.11 10.55
N GLN A 146 -6.75 20.13 9.79
CA GLN A 146 -6.51 20.00 8.36
C GLN A 146 -7.83 19.67 7.67
N ILE A 147 -8.03 20.24 6.48
CA ILE A 147 -9.09 19.88 5.56
C ILE A 147 -8.42 19.68 4.20
N SER A 148 -8.40 18.45 3.70
CA SER A 148 -8.01 18.14 2.33
C SER A 148 -9.23 17.67 1.51
N ALA A 149 -9.36 18.22 0.31
CA ALA A 149 -10.37 17.83 -0.66
C ALA A 149 -9.71 17.58 -2.02
N ARG A 150 -9.95 16.41 -2.59
CA ARG A 150 -9.44 15.98 -3.90
C ARG A 150 -10.60 15.72 -4.85
N GLY A 151 -10.51 16.22 -6.08
CA GLY A 151 -11.54 15.96 -7.08
C GLY A 151 -10.99 15.92 -8.49
N PHE A 152 -11.59 15.06 -9.31
CA PHE A 152 -11.22 14.88 -10.71
C PHE A 152 -12.44 14.88 -11.63
N TYR A 153 -12.18 15.16 -12.92
CA TYR A 153 -13.15 14.98 -14.00
C TYR A 153 -12.44 14.40 -15.23
N ASP A 154 -12.71 13.14 -15.57
CA ASP A 154 -12.09 12.47 -16.70
C ASP A 154 -12.79 12.82 -18.02
N THR A 155 -12.13 13.65 -18.82
CA THR A 155 -12.68 14.18 -20.06
C THR A 155 -12.79 13.15 -21.18
N ILE A 156 -12.18 11.97 -21.01
CA ILE A 156 -12.13 10.95 -22.07
C ILE A 156 -13.53 10.46 -22.46
N TYR A 157 -14.46 10.37 -21.50
CA TYR A 157 -15.83 9.90 -21.71
C TYR A 157 -16.63 10.86 -22.60
N VAL A 158 -16.36 12.16 -22.51
CA VAL A 158 -16.95 13.18 -23.41
C VAL A 158 -16.39 13.06 -24.82
N VAL A 159 -15.07 12.87 -24.94
CA VAL A 159 -14.37 12.78 -26.23
C VAL A 159 -14.77 11.52 -27.00
N ARG A 160 -14.91 10.40 -26.30
CA ARG A 160 -15.22 9.09 -26.90
C ARG A 160 -16.72 8.81 -27.04
N GLY A 161 -17.55 9.57 -26.34
CA GLY A 161 -19.00 9.38 -26.29
C GLY A 161 -19.41 8.54 -25.09
N ARG A 162 -20.25 9.12 -24.22
CA ARG A 162 -20.74 8.47 -22.99
C ARG A 162 -21.58 7.21 -23.26
N ASP A 163 -22.24 7.15 -24.42
CA ASP A 163 -23.12 6.04 -24.80
C ASP A 163 -22.37 4.70 -25.00
N GLU A 164 -21.04 4.74 -25.13
CA GLU A 164 -20.19 3.55 -25.24
C GLU A 164 -19.88 2.90 -23.87
N TYR A 165 -20.24 3.56 -22.77
CA TYR A 165 -19.92 3.14 -21.41
C TYR A 165 -21.19 2.79 -20.62
N THR A 166 -21.05 1.90 -19.66
CA THR A 166 -22.14 1.60 -18.73
C THR A 166 -22.36 2.77 -17.78
N GLN A 167 -23.57 2.88 -17.21
CA GLN A 167 -23.85 3.94 -16.24
C GLN A 167 -22.94 3.85 -15.00
N GLN A 168 -22.63 2.63 -14.54
CA GLN A 168 -21.71 2.45 -13.40
C GLN A 168 -20.30 2.98 -13.69
N VAL A 169 -19.80 2.81 -14.92
CA VAL A 169 -18.51 3.37 -15.32
C VAL A 169 -18.55 4.90 -15.28
N LEU A 170 -19.61 5.52 -15.80
CA LEU A 170 -19.74 6.98 -15.78
C LEU A 170 -19.87 7.51 -14.34
N ASP A 171 -20.68 6.87 -13.51
CA ASP A 171 -20.90 7.27 -12.12
C ASP A 171 -19.60 7.23 -11.29
N ASP A 172 -18.75 6.21 -11.48
CA ASP A 172 -17.54 6.02 -10.66
C ASP A 172 -16.28 6.63 -11.28
N TYR A 173 -16.14 6.65 -12.61
CA TYR A 173 -14.88 7.01 -13.28
C TYR A 173 -14.92 8.35 -14.02
N GLU A 174 -16.08 8.93 -14.32
CA GLU A 174 -16.14 10.22 -15.03
C GLU A 174 -15.79 11.38 -14.10
N SER A 175 -16.23 11.35 -12.85
CA SER A 175 -15.94 12.41 -11.88
C SER A 175 -16.04 11.92 -10.46
N GLN A 176 -15.20 12.45 -9.58
CA GLN A 176 -15.26 12.15 -8.16
C GLN A 176 -14.82 13.37 -7.34
N LEU A 177 -15.40 13.50 -6.15
CA LEU A 177 -14.96 14.45 -5.13
C LEU A 177 -14.86 13.70 -3.81
N LEU A 178 -13.67 13.70 -3.21
CA LEU A 178 -13.37 13.07 -1.94
C LEU A 178 -12.92 14.12 -0.93
N LEU A 179 -13.41 13.99 0.29
CA LEU A 179 -12.72 14.54 1.45
C LEU A 179 -11.66 13.52 1.85
N GLU A 180 -10.41 13.95 1.81
CA GLU A 180 -9.20 13.20 2.13
C GLU A 180 -8.94 13.31 3.64
N ASP A 181 -7.70 13.59 4.03
CA ASP A 181 -7.29 13.92 5.39
C ASP A 181 -7.98 15.19 5.90
N THR A 182 -9.05 14.99 6.65
CA THR A 182 -9.90 16.05 7.21
C THR A 182 -10.12 15.76 8.69
N PHE A 183 -9.33 16.41 9.55
CA PHE A 183 -9.28 16.10 10.97
C PHE A 183 -8.92 17.31 11.83
N ILE A 184 -9.17 17.15 13.13
CA ILE A 184 -8.60 17.98 14.20
C ILE A 184 -7.74 17.06 15.05
N GLN A 185 -6.53 17.50 15.38
CA GLN A 185 -5.64 16.77 16.27
C GLN A 185 -5.02 17.68 17.33
N GLY A 186 -4.62 17.08 18.44
CA GLY A 186 -3.91 17.79 19.48
C GLY A 186 -3.59 16.94 20.70
N SER A 187 -2.81 17.53 21.60
CA SER A 187 -2.36 16.90 22.84
C SER A 187 -3.32 17.24 23.98
N ILE A 188 -3.92 16.20 24.57
CA ILE A 188 -4.77 16.32 25.77
C ILE A 188 -3.88 16.46 27.01
N THR A 189 -2.80 15.68 27.06
CA THR A 189 -1.74 15.73 28.08
C THR A 189 -0.39 15.57 27.41
N ASP A 190 0.71 15.69 28.14
CA ASP A 190 2.06 15.56 27.59
C ASP A 190 2.40 14.12 27.14
N HIS A 191 1.53 13.15 27.43
CA HIS A 191 1.67 11.73 27.01
C HIS A 191 0.43 11.20 26.28
N LEU A 192 -0.55 12.05 25.96
CA LEU A 192 -1.81 11.61 25.35
C LEU A 192 -2.22 12.56 24.23
N ASP A 193 -2.17 12.06 23.01
CA ASP A 193 -2.64 12.75 21.82
C ASP A 193 -3.98 12.21 21.36
N THR A 194 -4.70 13.02 20.60
CA THR A 194 -5.92 12.61 19.91
C THR A 194 -5.99 13.16 18.50
N LYS A 195 -6.58 12.38 17.59
CA LYS A 195 -6.89 12.78 16.22
C LYS A 195 -8.32 12.35 15.88
N ILE A 196 -9.16 13.32 15.57
CA ILE A 196 -10.59 13.15 15.32
C ILE A 196 -10.93 13.64 13.93
N GLY A 197 -11.48 12.75 13.11
CA GLY A 197 -11.88 13.04 11.73
C GLY A 197 -11.43 11.96 10.77
N ARG A 198 -11.52 12.27 9.49
CA ARG A 198 -11.12 11.39 8.40
C ARG A 198 -9.61 11.39 8.24
N GLN A 199 -9.01 10.21 8.32
CA GLN A 199 -7.56 10.03 8.36
C GLN A 199 -7.14 8.65 7.83
N ILE A 200 -5.88 8.53 7.43
CA ILE A 200 -5.23 7.25 7.15
C ILE A 200 -4.46 6.78 8.40
N VAL A 201 -4.58 5.50 8.74
CA VAL A 201 -3.79 4.81 9.77
C VAL A 201 -3.17 3.57 9.13
N VAL A 202 -1.86 3.59 8.97
CA VAL A 202 -1.10 2.48 8.38
C VAL A 202 -0.61 1.57 9.51
N TRP A 203 -0.89 0.28 9.37
CA TRP A 203 -0.31 -0.78 10.20
C TRP A 203 0.53 -1.71 9.33
N GLY A 204 1.46 -2.42 9.95
CA GLY A 204 2.36 -3.32 9.23
C GLY A 204 3.65 -2.63 8.82
N THR A 205 4.48 -3.41 8.14
CA THR A 205 5.85 -3.04 7.77
C THR A 205 6.19 -3.36 6.31
N LEU A 206 5.41 -4.22 5.66
CA LEU A 206 5.51 -4.47 4.23
C LEU A 206 4.99 -3.26 3.43
N ASP A 207 5.72 -2.86 2.39
CA ASP A 207 5.44 -1.66 1.61
C ASP A 207 4.50 -1.94 0.44
N ASN A 208 4.55 -3.13 -0.17
CA ASN A 208 3.82 -3.45 -1.40
C ASN A 208 2.69 -4.45 -1.16
N LEU A 209 2.74 -5.19 -0.06
CA LEU A 209 1.78 -6.22 0.30
C LEU A 209 1.14 -5.93 1.66
N ARG A 210 -0.13 -6.29 1.84
CA ARG A 210 -0.86 -6.06 3.10
C ARG A 210 -1.14 -7.37 3.84
N VAL A 211 -0.76 -7.40 5.12
CA VAL A 211 -1.11 -8.44 6.10
C VAL A 211 -1.85 -7.83 7.28
N THR A 212 -1.21 -6.94 8.04
CA THR A 212 -1.84 -6.29 9.21
C THR A 212 -2.54 -4.96 8.89
N ASP A 213 -2.23 -4.36 7.75
CA ASP A 213 -2.89 -3.15 7.26
C ASP A 213 -4.35 -3.43 6.83
N VAL A 214 -5.31 -3.10 7.70
CA VAL A 214 -6.73 -3.46 7.50
C VAL A 214 -7.73 -2.33 7.78
N LEU A 215 -7.26 -1.19 8.33
CA LEU A 215 -8.17 -0.13 8.80
C LEU A 215 -8.69 0.74 7.66
N ASN A 216 -7.83 1.01 6.67
CA ASN A 216 -8.17 1.83 5.52
C ASN A 216 -8.50 0.94 4.30
N PRO A 217 -9.67 1.13 3.66
CA PRO A 217 -9.97 0.51 2.38
C PRO A 217 -9.10 1.10 1.27
N LEU A 218 -9.04 0.43 0.11
CA LEU A 218 -8.22 0.84 -1.02
C LEU A 218 -9.06 1.23 -2.24
N ASP A 219 -8.54 2.11 -3.07
CA ASP A 219 -9.00 2.25 -4.45
C ASP A 219 -8.30 1.23 -5.36
N LEU A 220 -8.99 0.12 -5.64
CA LEU A 220 -8.48 -0.99 -6.46
C LEU A 220 -9.02 -0.96 -7.90
N ARG A 221 -9.60 0.17 -8.33
CA ARG A 221 -10.19 0.31 -9.66
C ARG A 221 -9.17 0.20 -10.79
N GLN A 222 -7.91 0.53 -10.53
CA GLN A 222 -6.82 0.56 -11.52
C GLN A 222 -5.56 -0.12 -10.96
N PRO A 223 -5.55 -1.47 -10.89
CA PRO A 223 -4.46 -2.21 -10.26
C PRO A 223 -3.12 -1.88 -10.93
N GLY A 224 -2.07 -1.70 -10.12
CA GLY A 224 -0.70 -1.54 -10.61
C GLY A 224 -0.37 -0.22 -11.31
N LEU A 225 -1.33 0.70 -11.46
CA LEU A 225 -1.05 2.05 -11.99
C LEU A 225 -0.36 2.91 -10.92
N THR A 226 -0.91 2.86 -9.71
CA THR A 226 -0.50 3.68 -8.57
C THR A 226 0.12 2.78 -7.49
N ASP A 227 1.08 3.33 -6.73
CA ASP A 227 1.67 2.64 -5.58
C ASP A 227 0.61 2.43 -4.49
N ILE A 228 0.73 1.36 -3.71
CA ILE A 228 -0.31 0.98 -2.73
C ILE A 228 -0.52 2.05 -1.66
N ASP A 229 0.49 2.86 -1.40
CA ASP A 229 0.43 3.91 -0.39
C ASP A 229 -0.61 4.98 -0.70
N ASP A 230 -0.70 5.35 -1.98
CA ASP A 230 -1.65 6.34 -2.48
C ASP A 230 -3.05 5.75 -2.75
N LEU A 231 -3.20 4.42 -2.67
CA LEU A 231 -4.50 3.75 -2.85
C LEU A 231 -5.36 3.84 -1.59
N ARG A 232 -4.79 4.16 -0.42
CA ARG A 232 -5.51 4.17 0.85
C ARG A 232 -6.56 5.27 0.89
N LEU A 233 -7.78 4.87 1.19
CA LEU A 233 -8.90 5.78 1.38
C LEU A 233 -9.02 6.13 2.87
N PRO A 234 -9.05 7.42 3.24
CA PRO A 234 -9.11 7.81 4.64
C PRO A 234 -10.51 7.54 5.22
N VAL A 235 -10.56 7.22 6.51
CA VAL A 235 -11.79 6.83 7.23
C VAL A 235 -11.99 7.72 8.44
N THR A 236 -13.23 8.13 8.70
CA THR A 236 -13.58 8.91 9.89
C THR A 236 -13.44 8.05 11.13
N MET A 237 -12.57 8.50 12.04
CA MET A 237 -12.36 7.84 13.32
C MET A 237 -11.96 8.82 14.42
N VAL A 238 -12.04 8.33 15.65
CA VAL A 238 -11.41 8.94 16.82
C VAL A 238 -10.25 8.04 17.22
N LYS A 239 -9.04 8.61 17.23
CA LYS A 239 -7.81 7.94 17.66
C LYS A 239 -7.28 8.62 18.93
N PHE A 240 -6.80 7.81 19.86
CA PHE A 240 -6.03 8.25 21.03
C PHE A 240 -4.70 7.50 21.04
N ASP A 241 -3.62 8.21 21.25
CA ASP A 241 -2.26 7.68 21.29
C ASP A 241 -1.64 8.01 22.65
N TYR A 242 -1.21 6.99 23.39
CA TYR A 242 -0.63 7.13 24.72
C TYR A 242 0.81 6.63 24.76
N TYR A 243 1.73 7.55 25.04
CA TYR A 243 3.17 7.27 24.98
C TYR A 243 3.73 6.94 26.36
N PHE A 244 4.53 5.87 26.45
CA PHE A 244 5.20 5.46 27.68
C PHE A 244 6.55 4.77 27.41
N GLY A 245 7.65 5.46 27.71
CA GLY A 245 8.99 4.96 27.41
C GLY A 245 9.17 4.79 25.90
N ASN A 246 9.54 3.58 25.48
CA ASN A 246 9.74 3.25 24.05
C ASN A 246 8.45 2.75 23.37
N TRP A 247 7.31 2.81 24.05
CA TRP A 247 6.04 2.26 23.58
C TRP A 247 5.00 3.34 23.33
N ASP A 248 4.15 3.10 22.32
CA ASP A 248 2.88 3.78 22.10
C ASP A 248 1.73 2.77 22.23
N LEU A 249 0.61 3.22 22.81
CA LEU A 249 -0.64 2.49 22.85
C LEU A 249 -1.72 3.33 22.15
N SER A 250 -2.16 2.87 20.99
CA SER A 250 -3.23 3.51 20.24
C SER A 250 -4.58 2.82 20.49
N ALA A 251 -5.64 3.60 20.69
CA ALA A 251 -7.01 3.12 20.74
C ALA A 251 -7.89 3.90 19.77
N MET A 252 -8.70 3.20 18.97
CA MET A 252 -9.47 3.76 17.88
C MET A 252 -10.92 3.32 17.91
N ALA A 253 -11.80 4.28 17.63
CA ALA A 253 -13.22 4.04 17.44
C ALA A 253 -13.64 4.62 16.08
N ILE A 254 -14.23 3.77 15.23
CA ILE A 254 -14.44 4.04 13.81
C ILE A 254 -15.94 3.95 13.50
N PRO A 255 -16.67 5.08 13.49
CA PRO A 255 -18.11 5.10 13.22
C PRO A 255 -18.46 5.00 11.72
N GLU A 256 -17.53 5.34 10.83
CA GLU A 256 -17.71 5.21 9.37
C GLU A 256 -17.42 3.76 8.95
N VAL A 257 -18.32 3.17 8.17
CA VAL A 257 -18.10 1.88 7.51
C VAL A 257 -17.86 2.17 6.05
N ARG A 258 -16.64 1.91 5.58
CA ARG A 258 -16.19 2.18 4.22
C ARG A 258 -15.44 0.97 3.68
N PHE A 259 -15.66 0.66 2.40
CA PHE A 259 -15.05 -0.48 1.71
C PHE A 259 -14.22 -0.03 0.51
N SER A 260 -13.37 -0.93 0.02
CA SER A 260 -12.50 -0.70 -1.12
C SER A 260 -13.31 -0.45 -2.39
N MET A 261 -12.87 0.51 -3.19
CA MET A 261 -13.44 0.75 -4.51
C MET A 261 -12.90 -0.33 -5.45
N LEU A 262 -13.80 -1.15 -5.97
CA LEU A 262 -13.46 -2.22 -6.90
C LEU A 262 -13.90 -1.83 -8.31
N PRO A 263 -13.31 -2.43 -9.37
CA PRO A 263 -13.79 -2.24 -10.73
C PRO A 263 -15.31 -2.48 -10.84
N VAL A 264 -15.97 -1.68 -11.67
CA VAL A 264 -17.44 -1.70 -11.85
C VAL A 264 -17.83 -2.34 -13.17
N PHE A 265 -19.09 -2.78 -13.29
CA PHE A 265 -19.53 -3.47 -14.49
C PHE A 265 -19.28 -2.66 -15.76
N GLY A 266 -18.52 -3.24 -16.69
CA GLY A 266 -18.18 -2.61 -17.96
C GLY A 266 -16.81 -1.92 -17.99
N SER A 267 -16.09 -1.78 -16.87
CA SER A 267 -14.70 -1.30 -16.86
C SER A 267 -13.73 -2.35 -17.39
N ASP A 268 -12.55 -1.92 -17.83
CA ASP A 268 -11.46 -2.75 -18.36
C ASP A 268 -10.91 -3.80 -17.37
N PHE A 269 -11.02 -3.56 -16.06
CA PHE A 269 -10.62 -4.50 -15.00
C PHE A 269 -11.78 -5.25 -14.35
N TYR A 270 -12.99 -5.17 -14.91
CA TYR A 270 -14.13 -5.89 -14.34
C TYR A 270 -14.21 -7.32 -14.89
N PRO A 271 -14.13 -8.36 -14.05
CA PRO A 271 -13.93 -9.73 -14.54
C PRO A 271 -15.22 -10.46 -14.93
N PHE A 272 -16.39 -9.93 -14.56
CA PHE A 272 -17.66 -10.64 -14.73
C PHE A 272 -18.47 -10.15 -15.94
N PRO A 273 -19.28 -11.01 -16.57
CA PRO A 273 -20.13 -10.62 -17.70
C PRO A 273 -21.43 -9.91 -17.29
N ILE A 274 -21.71 -9.81 -15.99
CA ILE A 274 -22.91 -9.18 -15.42
C ILE A 274 -22.54 -8.29 -14.24
N PRO A 275 -23.34 -7.26 -13.91
CA PRO A 275 -23.16 -6.49 -12.70
C PRO A 275 -23.23 -7.36 -11.44
N ARG A 276 -22.40 -7.04 -10.45
CA ARG A 276 -22.49 -7.67 -9.13
C ARG A 276 -23.83 -7.27 -8.46
N PRO A 277 -24.40 -8.13 -7.60
CA PRO A 277 -25.60 -7.80 -6.84
C PRO A 277 -25.40 -6.52 -6.01
N PRO A 278 -26.44 -5.71 -5.74
CA PRO A 278 -26.29 -4.49 -4.95
C PRO A 278 -25.64 -4.76 -3.59
N GLU A 279 -24.87 -3.79 -3.12
CA GLU A 279 -24.25 -3.82 -1.79
C GLU A 279 -25.29 -3.45 -0.73
N GLY A 280 -25.34 -4.23 0.34
CA GLY A 280 -26.11 -3.92 1.53
C GLY A 280 -25.40 -2.83 2.31
N ASP A 281 -26.16 -1.84 2.75
CA ASP A 281 -25.64 -0.71 3.54
C ASP A 281 -25.71 -1.08 5.03
N PRO A 282 -24.57 -1.33 5.72
CA PRO A 282 -24.58 -1.47 7.16
C PRO A 282 -24.88 -0.10 7.79
N ASP A 283 -25.98 0.03 8.54
CA ASP A 283 -26.38 1.30 9.16
C ASP A 283 -25.18 2.04 9.79
N GLU A 284 -24.82 3.21 9.26
CA GLU A 284 -23.73 4.02 9.78
C GLU A 284 -24.03 4.58 11.19
N GLY A 285 -22.98 4.78 12.00
CA GLY A 285 -23.07 5.42 13.31
C GLY A 285 -22.81 4.50 14.51
N PHE A 286 -23.16 4.98 15.70
CA PHE A 286 -22.73 4.36 16.98
C PHE A 286 -23.24 2.92 17.22
N GLY A 287 -24.25 2.46 16.46
CA GLY A 287 -24.78 1.09 16.57
C GLY A 287 -23.89 0.01 15.96
N ASN A 288 -23.12 0.36 14.93
CA ASN A 288 -22.26 -0.56 14.16
C ASN A 288 -20.79 -0.12 14.16
N MET A 289 -20.38 0.63 15.20
CA MET A 289 -19.02 1.15 15.32
C MET A 289 -17.98 0.02 15.31
N GLN A 290 -16.89 0.27 14.61
CA GLN A 290 -15.72 -0.59 14.54
C GLN A 290 -14.68 -0.12 15.55
N TYR A 291 -13.83 -1.03 16.01
CA TYR A 291 -12.83 -0.75 17.04
C TYR A 291 -11.48 -1.32 16.65
N ALA A 292 -10.43 -0.59 17.01
CA ALA A 292 -9.07 -1.01 16.78
C ALA A 292 -8.17 -0.57 17.94
N ALA A 293 -7.12 -1.34 18.21
CA ALA A 293 -6.10 -1.02 19.18
C ALA A 293 -4.74 -1.50 18.67
N ALA A 294 -3.70 -0.73 18.96
CA ALA A 294 -2.33 -1.07 18.62
C ALA A 294 -1.41 -0.81 19.81
N MET A 295 -0.37 -1.62 19.95
CA MET A 295 0.75 -1.36 20.84
C MET A 295 2.04 -1.50 20.05
N THR A 296 2.79 -0.42 19.89
CA THR A 296 4.01 -0.38 19.08
C THR A 296 5.19 0.01 19.94
N GLY A 297 6.33 -0.62 19.71
CA GLY A 297 7.58 -0.38 20.43
C GLY A 297 8.70 -0.14 19.45
N VAL A 298 9.43 0.97 19.63
CA VAL A 298 10.57 1.34 18.77
C VAL A 298 11.85 1.26 19.59
N PHE A 299 12.82 0.48 19.11
CA PHE A 299 14.09 0.24 19.77
C PHE A 299 15.24 0.51 18.80
N SER A 300 16.47 0.49 19.32
CA SER A 300 17.65 0.65 18.46
C SER A 300 17.77 -0.55 17.50
N GLY A 301 17.59 -0.27 16.20
CA GLY A 301 17.75 -1.24 15.12
C GLY A 301 16.55 -2.16 14.88
N TRP A 302 15.47 -2.08 15.66
CA TRP A 302 14.27 -2.88 15.43
C TRP A 302 13.02 -2.23 16.02
N ASP A 303 11.86 -2.57 15.46
CA ASP A 303 10.55 -2.20 15.97
C ASP A 303 9.61 -3.42 15.98
N ILE A 304 8.56 -3.32 16.80
CA ILE A 304 7.51 -4.32 16.87
C ILE A 304 6.15 -3.68 17.10
N GLY A 305 5.13 -4.20 16.43
CA GLY A 305 3.73 -3.83 16.60
C GLY A 305 2.87 -5.02 16.95
N PHE A 306 1.89 -4.80 17.82
CA PHE A 306 0.79 -5.71 18.11
C PHE A 306 -0.52 -5.01 17.79
N TYR A 307 -1.40 -5.67 17.06
CA TYR A 307 -2.62 -5.09 16.52
C TYR A 307 -3.83 -5.94 16.88
N TRP A 308 -4.93 -5.28 17.21
CA TRP A 308 -6.25 -5.90 17.35
C TRP A 308 -7.28 -5.04 16.64
N ALA A 309 -8.17 -5.67 15.88
CA ALA A 309 -9.28 -4.99 15.24
C ALA A 309 -10.58 -5.81 15.30
N ASN A 310 -11.70 -5.10 15.39
CA ASN A 310 -13.04 -5.62 15.25
C ASN A 310 -13.78 -4.73 14.24
N ILE A 311 -13.69 -5.11 12.97
CA ILE A 311 -14.06 -4.31 11.79
C ILE A 311 -14.97 -5.12 10.86
N TYR A 312 -15.56 -4.48 9.87
CA TYR A 312 -16.19 -5.17 8.74
C TYR A 312 -15.11 -5.59 7.74
N ALA A 313 -15.15 -6.83 7.29
CA ALA A 313 -14.22 -7.28 6.26
C ALA A 313 -14.51 -6.59 4.94
N ASP A 314 -13.44 -6.20 4.25
CA ASP A 314 -13.53 -5.61 2.92
C ASP A 314 -14.11 -6.58 1.87
N GLN A 315 -13.86 -7.89 2.06
CA GLN A 315 -14.47 -8.94 1.25
C GLN A 315 -15.96 -9.07 1.59
N SER A 316 -16.82 -8.91 0.58
CA SER A 316 -18.25 -9.19 0.70
C SER A 316 -18.60 -10.65 0.38
N TYR A 317 -19.76 -11.08 0.88
CA TYR A 317 -20.45 -12.32 0.49
C TYR A 317 -21.86 -11.98 0.03
N ALA A 318 -22.36 -12.67 -1.00
CA ALA A 318 -23.74 -12.50 -1.42
C ALA A 318 -24.69 -13.44 -0.67
N GLU A 319 -25.83 -12.93 -0.24
CA GLU A 319 -26.91 -13.71 0.36
C GLU A 319 -28.26 -13.47 -0.32
N PRO A 320 -29.12 -14.49 -0.44
CA PRO A 320 -30.44 -14.33 -1.03
C PRO A 320 -31.39 -13.59 -0.07
N VAL A 321 -31.94 -12.46 -0.52
CA VAL A 321 -32.89 -11.63 0.24
C VAL A 321 -34.36 -11.89 -0.14
N SER A 322 -34.60 -12.55 -1.27
CA SER A 322 -35.94 -12.97 -1.70
C SER A 322 -35.91 -14.36 -2.32
N THR A 323 -36.87 -15.20 -1.93
CA THR A 323 -37.06 -16.56 -2.47
C THR A 323 -37.96 -16.59 -3.71
N GLY A 324 -38.40 -15.43 -4.22
CA GLY A 324 -39.20 -15.33 -5.45
C GLY A 324 -38.29 -15.33 -6.69
N PRO A 325 -38.70 -15.91 -7.83
CA PRO A 325 -37.92 -15.87 -9.06
C PRO A 325 -38.03 -14.51 -9.77
N PRO A 326 -36.91 -13.90 -10.22
CA PRO A 326 -35.52 -14.31 -9.99
C PRO A 326 -35.08 -14.02 -8.55
N GLU A 327 -34.33 -14.96 -7.95
CA GLU A 327 -33.75 -14.77 -6.62
C GLU A 327 -32.92 -13.49 -6.60
N GLN A 328 -33.17 -12.63 -5.62
CA GLN A 328 -32.44 -11.39 -5.44
C GLN A 328 -31.35 -11.61 -4.41
N PHE A 329 -30.13 -11.20 -4.76
CA PHE A 329 -28.98 -11.27 -3.88
C PHE A 329 -28.59 -9.86 -3.43
N VAL A 330 -28.07 -9.77 -2.21
CA VAL A 330 -27.42 -8.56 -1.68
C VAL A 330 -26.03 -8.97 -1.19
N ARG A 331 -25.03 -8.15 -1.46
CA ARG A 331 -23.68 -8.33 -0.93
C ARG A 331 -23.57 -7.70 0.43
N ASN A 332 -23.22 -8.47 1.45
CA ASN A 332 -22.97 -7.97 2.78
C ASN A 332 -21.50 -8.19 3.17
N HIS A 333 -21.04 -7.39 4.13
CA HIS A 333 -19.70 -7.48 4.69
C HIS A 333 -19.78 -8.13 6.08
N PRO A 334 -19.05 -9.23 6.35
CA PRO A 334 -19.08 -9.87 7.65
C PRO A 334 -18.25 -9.08 8.66
N ARG A 335 -18.68 -9.08 9.92
CA ARG A 335 -17.87 -8.54 11.01
C ARG A 335 -16.76 -9.52 11.36
N THR A 336 -15.53 -9.04 11.38
CA THR A 336 -14.34 -9.85 11.60
C THR A 336 -13.51 -9.33 12.76
N HIS A 337 -12.87 -10.28 13.44
CA HIS A 337 -11.86 -10.00 14.46
C HIS A 337 -10.49 -10.32 13.90
N MET A 338 -9.56 -9.38 14.04
CA MET A 338 -8.17 -9.56 13.65
C MET A 338 -7.26 -9.41 14.88
N LEU A 339 -6.26 -10.28 14.94
CA LEU A 339 -5.09 -10.15 15.80
C LEU A 339 -3.86 -10.24 14.92
N GLY A 340 -2.96 -9.27 15.02
CA GLY A 340 -1.79 -9.18 14.17
C GLY A 340 -0.53 -8.75 14.92
N THR A 341 0.62 -9.05 14.33
CA THR A 341 1.91 -8.53 14.75
C THR A 341 2.77 -8.25 13.55
N ALA A 342 3.59 -7.22 13.64
CA ALA A 342 4.58 -6.86 12.65
C ALA A 342 5.89 -6.52 13.34
N ALA A 343 7.02 -6.77 12.68
CA ALA A 343 8.33 -6.41 13.19
C ALA A 343 9.29 -6.07 12.06
N ASN A 344 10.16 -5.11 12.33
CA ASN A 344 11.29 -4.76 11.48
C ASN A 344 12.61 -4.98 12.21
N LEU A 345 13.65 -5.36 11.47
CA LEU A 345 15.01 -5.48 11.96
C LEU A 345 15.99 -4.92 10.93
N ALA A 346 16.69 -3.86 11.30
CA ALA A 346 17.74 -3.23 10.49
C ALA A 346 19.11 -3.84 10.82
N LEU A 347 19.81 -4.34 9.81
CA LEU A 347 21.12 -5.00 9.90
C LEU A 347 22.07 -4.45 8.84
N GLY A 348 22.77 -3.36 9.16
CA GLY A 348 23.65 -2.67 8.21
C GLY A 348 22.84 -2.09 7.05
N ASN A 349 23.06 -2.61 5.84
CA ASN A 349 22.33 -2.19 4.63
C ASN A 349 21.07 -3.01 4.34
N TRP A 350 20.68 -3.89 5.27
CA TRP A 350 19.51 -4.77 5.14
C TRP A 350 18.41 -4.34 6.09
N LEU A 351 17.17 -4.42 5.63
CA LEU A 351 15.98 -4.30 6.45
C LEU A 351 15.14 -5.57 6.27
N LEU A 352 14.92 -6.30 7.36
CA LEU A 352 14.10 -7.50 7.41
C LEU A 352 12.73 -7.15 7.98
N LYS A 353 11.67 -7.62 7.33
CA LYS A 353 10.28 -7.32 7.65
C LYS A 353 9.53 -8.63 7.86
N ALA A 354 8.69 -8.70 8.88
CA ALA A 354 7.85 -9.86 9.14
C ALA A 354 6.49 -9.44 9.66
N GLU A 355 5.43 -10.07 9.15
CA GLU A 355 4.05 -9.83 9.57
C GLU A 355 3.28 -11.14 9.73
N VAL A 356 2.41 -11.21 10.74
CA VAL A 356 1.47 -12.31 10.93
C VAL A 356 0.13 -11.76 11.37
N ALA A 357 -0.96 -12.18 10.75
CA ALA A 357 -2.31 -11.79 11.14
C ALA A 357 -3.29 -12.97 11.10
N GLY A 358 -4.05 -13.17 12.18
CA GLY A 358 -5.15 -14.11 12.26
C GLY A 358 -6.50 -13.40 12.18
N PHE A 359 -7.37 -13.88 11.30
CA PHE A 359 -8.72 -13.35 11.08
C PHE A 359 -9.77 -14.40 11.45
N ASN A 360 -10.83 -13.98 12.14
CA ASN A 360 -11.98 -14.81 12.46
C ASN A 360 -13.29 -14.10 12.06
N GLY A 361 -14.30 -14.86 11.66
CA GLY A 361 -15.62 -14.36 11.25
C GLY A 361 -15.77 -14.12 9.75
N LEU A 362 -14.81 -14.55 8.92
CA LEU A 362 -14.88 -14.39 7.47
C LEU A 362 -16.01 -15.24 6.89
N ARG A 363 -16.70 -14.73 5.87
CA ARG A 363 -17.76 -15.44 5.15
C ARG A 363 -17.59 -15.28 3.65
N TYR A 364 -18.05 -16.27 2.91
CA TYR A 364 -17.92 -16.36 1.46
C TYR A 364 -19.26 -16.69 0.80
N THR A 365 -19.42 -16.31 -0.46
CA THR A 365 -20.71 -16.37 -1.17
C THR A 365 -21.21 -17.79 -1.35
N ASN A 366 -20.34 -18.76 -1.57
CA ASN A 366 -20.70 -20.17 -1.73
C ASN A 366 -21.14 -20.83 -0.42
N THR A 367 -20.75 -20.26 0.72
CA THR A 367 -21.14 -20.73 2.05
C THR A 367 -21.44 -19.55 2.98
N PRO A 368 -22.51 -18.78 2.73
CA PRO A 368 -22.74 -17.48 3.37
C PRO A 368 -23.12 -17.61 4.85
N ARG A 369 -23.42 -18.83 5.32
CA ARG A 369 -23.79 -19.16 6.70
C ARG A 369 -22.66 -19.81 7.50
N ILE A 370 -21.48 -19.94 6.92
CA ILE A 370 -20.30 -20.57 7.55
C ILE A 370 -19.25 -19.49 7.76
N GLU A 371 -18.71 -19.43 8.97
CA GLU A 371 -17.59 -18.56 9.32
C GLU A 371 -16.27 -19.32 9.18
N TYR A 372 -15.25 -18.62 8.68
CA TYR A 372 -13.91 -19.14 8.47
C TYR A 372 -12.88 -18.37 9.27
N VAL A 373 -11.80 -19.06 9.60
CA VAL A 373 -10.58 -18.50 10.16
C VAL A 373 -9.52 -18.48 9.07
N ARG A 374 -8.80 -17.36 8.94
CA ARG A 374 -7.69 -17.20 8.00
C ARG A 374 -6.42 -16.76 8.74
N LEU A 375 -5.28 -17.34 8.39
CA LEU A 375 -3.97 -16.91 8.85
C LEU A 375 -3.16 -16.38 7.68
N ASP A 376 -2.70 -15.15 7.80
CA ASP A 376 -1.87 -14.47 6.83
C ASP A 376 -0.46 -14.35 7.44
N ILE A 377 0.56 -14.79 6.70
CA ILE A 377 1.97 -14.69 7.07
C ILE A 377 2.70 -13.98 5.95
N GLY A 378 3.41 -12.91 6.28
CA GLY A 378 4.19 -12.09 5.36
C GLY A 378 5.63 -11.92 5.80
N GLY A 379 6.52 -11.76 4.83
CA GLY A 379 7.93 -11.46 5.07
C GLY A 379 8.49 -10.64 3.93
N GLY A 380 9.42 -9.74 4.26
CA GLY A 380 10.05 -8.85 3.32
C GLY A 380 11.54 -8.67 3.62
N VAL A 381 12.30 -8.41 2.58
CA VAL A 381 13.69 -7.98 2.68
C VAL A 381 13.90 -6.78 1.78
N GLU A 382 14.58 -5.78 2.30
CA GLU A 382 15.04 -4.63 1.55
C GLU A 382 16.55 -4.50 1.69
N TYR A 383 17.21 -4.16 0.57
CA TYR A 383 18.64 -3.92 0.51
C TYR A 383 18.93 -2.57 -0.11
N SER A 384 19.64 -1.73 0.67
CA SER A 384 19.96 -0.34 0.32
C SER A 384 21.48 -0.12 0.28
N GLY A 385 22.25 -1.18 0.05
CA GLY A 385 23.72 -1.12 -0.06
C GLY A 385 24.23 -0.75 -1.45
N PHE A 386 23.33 -0.61 -2.43
CA PHE A 386 23.68 -0.06 -3.73
C PHE A 386 23.66 1.46 -3.67
N LYS A 387 24.57 2.11 -4.41
CA LYS A 387 24.58 3.57 -4.49
C LYS A 387 23.27 4.07 -5.12
N GLU A 388 22.57 4.94 -4.39
CA GLU A 388 21.33 5.62 -4.84
C GLU A 388 20.26 4.63 -5.31
N ALA A 389 20.23 3.40 -4.76
CA ALA A 389 19.29 2.38 -5.20
C ALA A 389 18.86 1.44 -4.08
N THR A 390 17.60 1.04 -4.16
CA THR A 390 16.95 0.15 -3.19
C THR A 390 16.30 -1.02 -3.93
N LEU A 391 16.46 -2.22 -3.39
CA LEU A 391 15.82 -3.44 -3.87
C LEU A 391 14.99 -4.04 -2.73
N SER A 392 13.68 -4.19 -2.93
CA SER A 392 12.80 -4.88 -1.97
C SER A 392 12.13 -6.10 -2.60
N LEU A 393 12.01 -7.16 -1.80
CA LEU A 393 11.29 -8.38 -2.14
C LEU A 393 10.39 -8.74 -0.97
N GLU A 394 9.10 -8.88 -1.24
CA GLU A 394 8.07 -9.18 -0.24
C GLU A 394 7.24 -10.37 -0.68
N MET A 395 6.78 -11.17 0.28
CA MET A 395 5.98 -12.36 0.05
C MET A 395 4.92 -12.49 1.14
N VAL A 396 3.71 -12.94 0.77
CA VAL A 396 2.61 -13.22 1.69
C VAL A 396 1.95 -14.54 1.31
N ASN A 397 1.65 -15.37 2.31
CA ASN A 397 0.81 -16.55 2.17
C ASN A 397 -0.42 -16.42 3.07
N ARG A 398 -1.62 -16.59 2.49
CA ARG A 398 -2.90 -16.55 3.20
C ARG A 398 -3.49 -17.96 3.21
N HIS A 399 -3.71 -18.52 4.39
CA HIS A 399 -4.25 -19.88 4.59
C HIS A 399 -5.63 -19.83 5.25
N ILE A 400 -6.62 -20.48 4.65
CA ILE A 400 -7.98 -20.61 5.21
C ILE A 400 -8.10 -21.96 5.91
N PHE A 401 -8.40 -21.96 7.21
CA PHE A 401 -8.66 -23.18 7.96
C PHE A 401 -10.06 -23.73 7.68
N ASP A 402 -10.23 -25.04 7.87
CA ASP A 402 -11.48 -25.77 7.58
C ASP A 402 -12.01 -25.53 6.15
N TYR A 403 -11.06 -25.43 5.22
CA TYR A 403 -11.33 -25.07 3.83
C TYR A 403 -12.31 -26.01 3.15
N ARG A 404 -13.27 -25.42 2.43
CA ARG A 404 -14.26 -26.16 1.63
C ARG A 404 -13.99 -25.94 0.16
N ARG A 405 -13.81 -27.03 -0.59
CA ARG A 405 -13.57 -27.01 -2.05
C ARG A 405 -14.64 -26.29 -2.87
N VAL A 406 -15.83 -26.07 -2.32
CA VAL A 406 -16.85 -25.24 -2.97
C VAL A 406 -16.36 -23.79 -3.17
N LEU A 407 -15.46 -23.29 -2.33
CA LEU A 407 -14.87 -21.95 -2.46
C LEU A 407 -14.00 -21.79 -3.72
N LEU A 408 -13.47 -22.89 -4.30
CA LEU A 408 -12.76 -22.84 -5.59
C LEU A 408 -13.66 -22.49 -6.77
N LEU A 409 -14.98 -22.61 -6.61
CA LEU A 409 -15.93 -22.43 -7.71
C LEU A 409 -16.44 -20.98 -7.75
N PRO A 410 -16.86 -20.49 -8.93
CA PRO A 410 -17.57 -19.23 -9.02
C PRO A 410 -18.77 -19.16 -8.07
N PRO A 411 -19.05 -18.00 -7.43
CA PRO A 411 -18.41 -16.71 -7.70
C PRO A 411 -17.24 -16.36 -6.76
N ASP A 412 -16.86 -17.21 -5.80
CA ASP A 412 -15.77 -16.92 -4.87
C ASP A 412 -14.40 -17.10 -5.55
N GLU A 413 -14.14 -18.26 -6.17
CA GLU A 413 -12.86 -18.60 -6.84
C GLU A 413 -11.62 -18.44 -5.94
N ILE A 414 -11.75 -18.78 -4.66
CA ILE A 414 -10.70 -18.62 -3.64
C ILE A 414 -10.05 -19.96 -3.34
N ARG A 415 -8.71 -20.00 -3.36
CA ARG A 415 -7.89 -21.17 -3.00
C ARG A 415 -7.68 -21.28 -1.48
N GLU A 416 -7.40 -22.49 -1.00
CA GLU A 416 -7.08 -22.73 0.42
C GLU A 416 -5.83 -21.97 0.87
N ASN A 417 -4.84 -21.90 -0.02
CA ASN A 417 -3.62 -21.14 0.15
C ASN A 417 -3.50 -20.15 -1.02
N GLU A 418 -3.39 -18.87 -0.71
CA GLU A 418 -3.10 -17.82 -1.68
C GLU A 418 -1.72 -17.23 -1.41
N PHE A 419 -0.80 -17.46 -2.34
CA PHE A 419 0.54 -16.89 -2.29
C PHE A 419 0.59 -15.62 -3.14
N GLN A 420 1.26 -14.59 -2.65
CA GLN A 420 1.51 -13.34 -3.36
C GLN A 420 2.96 -12.93 -3.12
N TRP A 421 3.61 -12.34 -4.13
CA TRP A 421 4.92 -11.75 -3.96
C TRP A 421 5.03 -10.45 -4.74
N SER A 422 5.88 -9.55 -4.26
CA SER A 422 6.20 -8.29 -4.93
C SER A 422 7.70 -8.04 -4.91
N LEU A 423 8.21 -7.50 -6.01
CA LEU A 423 9.59 -7.09 -6.20
C LEU A 423 9.58 -5.62 -6.59
N ARG A 424 10.31 -4.78 -5.86
CA ARG A 424 10.50 -3.37 -6.18
C ARG A 424 11.98 -3.07 -6.33
N PHE A 425 12.33 -2.39 -7.41
CA PHE A 425 13.65 -1.81 -7.59
C PHE A 425 13.48 -0.33 -7.88
N MET A 426 14.16 0.50 -7.11
CA MET A 426 14.14 1.95 -7.22
C MET A 426 15.57 2.45 -7.34
N LYS A 427 15.79 3.42 -8.21
CA LYS A 427 17.10 4.06 -8.36
C LYS A 427 16.97 5.52 -8.74
N ASP A 428 17.72 6.33 -8.01
CA ASP A 428 17.81 7.76 -8.23
C ASP A 428 19.02 8.10 -9.10
N PHE A 429 18.84 9.14 -9.90
CA PHE A 429 19.81 9.67 -10.84
C PHE A 429 19.77 11.20 -10.81
N MET A 430 20.82 11.82 -11.34
CA MET A 430 20.88 13.27 -11.54
C MET A 430 20.72 14.08 -10.25
N ASN A 431 21.28 13.59 -9.13
CA ASN A 431 21.10 14.16 -7.79
C ASN A 431 19.62 14.16 -7.40
N ASP A 432 19.01 12.97 -7.43
CA ASP A 432 17.64 12.69 -6.99
C ASP A 432 16.55 13.45 -7.76
N THR A 433 16.85 13.97 -8.95
CA THR A 433 15.86 14.63 -9.83
C THR A 433 15.22 13.68 -10.84
N LEU A 434 15.77 12.47 -11.00
CA LEU A 434 15.22 11.42 -11.86
C LEU A 434 15.19 10.10 -11.09
N THR A 435 14.00 9.60 -10.81
CA THR A 435 13.80 8.32 -10.14
C THR A 435 13.27 7.30 -11.14
N LEU A 436 13.93 6.14 -11.24
CA LEU A 436 13.45 5.00 -12.00
C LEU A 436 12.89 3.94 -11.05
N THR A 437 11.68 3.49 -11.35
CA THR A 437 10.99 2.45 -10.56
C THR A 437 10.63 1.27 -11.45
N LEU A 438 10.96 0.08 -10.97
CA LEU A 438 10.43 -1.19 -11.45
C LEU A 438 9.65 -1.82 -10.30
N LEU A 439 8.37 -2.10 -10.53
CA LEU A 439 7.52 -2.83 -9.60
C LEU A 439 6.95 -4.05 -10.32
N ALA A 440 7.14 -5.24 -9.75
CA ALA A 440 6.46 -6.46 -10.18
C ALA A 440 5.65 -6.99 -9.01
N SER A 441 4.40 -7.38 -9.26
CA SER A 441 3.53 -8.00 -8.28
C SER A 441 2.80 -9.18 -8.90
N SER A 442 2.80 -10.30 -8.21
CA SER A 442 2.30 -11.57 -8.71
C SER A 442 1.40 -12.26 -7.69
N PHE A 443 0.31 -12.81 -8.17
CA PHE A 443 -0.58 -13.72 -7.47
C PHE A 443 -0.28 -15.15 -7.92
N GLY A 444 -0.08 -16.04 -6.97
CA GLY A 444 0.48 -17.37 -7.19
C GLY A 444 2.01 -17.34 -7.34
N ILE A 445 2.64 -18.48 -7.07
CA ILE A 445 4.11 -18.62 -7.09
C ILE A 445 4.66 -18.34 -8.50
N LYS A 446 3.89 -18.69 -9.54
CA LYS A 446 4.31 -18.58 -10.94
C LYS A 446 3.54 -17.51 -11.73
N ALA A 447 2.90 -16.56 -11.04
CA ALA A 447 1.94 -15.63 -11.64
C ALA A 447 0.74 -16.34 -12.31
N ASP A 448 0.39 -17.53 -11.83
CA ASP A 448 -0.73 -18.33 -12.34
C ASP A 448 -2.10 -17.77 -11.94
N ASP A 449 -2.16 -17.01 -10.84
CA ASP A 449 -3.35 -16.29 -10.39
C ASP A 449 -3.40 -14.85 -10.88
N GLY A 450 -2.42 -14.42 -11.69
CA GLY A 450 -2.35 -13.10 -12.33
C GLY A 450 -1.16 -12.29 -11.85
N ALA A 451 -0.77 -11.27 -12.61
CA ALA A 451 0.33 -10.39 -12.24
C ALA A 451 0.24 -9.04 -12.96
N PHE A 452 0.98 -8.08 -12.46
CA PHE A 452 1.30 -6.85 -13.18
C PHE A 452 2.76 -6.46 -12.98
N GLU A 453 3.32 -5.81 -13.98
CA GLU A 453 4.64 -5.19 -13.91
C GLU A 453 4.58 -3.73 -14.37
N ARG A 454 5.05 -2.82 -13.53
CA ARG A 454 5.16 -1.39 -13.84
C ARG A 454 6.62 -1.00 -13.98
N LEU A 455 6.92 -0.28 -15.05
CA LEU A 455 8.18 0.42 -15.24
C LEU A 455 7.89 1.89 -15.46
N ASP A 456 8.41 2.73 -14.59
CA ASP A 456 8.15 4.16 -14.65
C ASP A 456 9.39 4.99 -14.31
N ALA A 457 9.37 6.21 -14.81
CA ALA A 457 10.36 7.23 -14.57
C ALA A 457 9.65 8.50 -14.11
N GLU A 458 10.13 9.08 -13.03
CA GLU A 458 9.68 10.36 -12.50
C GLU A 458 10.81 11.37 -12.58
N TYR A 459 10.52 12.55 -13.14
CA TYR A 459 11.49 13.61 -13.33
C TYR A 459 10.99 14.93 -12.73
N ASP A 460 11.76 15.45 -11.78
CA ASP A 460 11.52 16.74 -11.15
C ASP A 460 12.04 17.86 -12.04
N VAL A 461 11.10 18.53 -12.70
CA VAL A 461 11.40 19.66 -13.61
C VAL A 461 11.76 20.90 -12.80
N THR A 462 11.05 21.12 -11.70
CA THR A 462 11.30 22.16 -10.69
C THR A 462 10.77 21.67 -9.34
N ASP A 463 11.07 22.37 -8.25
CA ASP A 463 10.54 22.08 -6.91
C ASP A 463 9.00 22.01 -6.83
N ALA A 464 8.29 22.57 -7.82
CA ALA A 464 6.84 22.61 -7.90
C ALA A 464 6.26 21.75 -9.04
N MET A 465 7.09 21.12 -9.88
CA MET A 465 6.64 20.41 -11.08
C MET A 465 7.38 19.10 -11.28
N SER A 466 6.63 18.00 -11.36
CA SER A 466 7.16 16.69 -11.75
C SER A 466 6.42 16.12 -12.98
N ILE A 467 7.12 15.25 -13.71
CA ILE A 467 6.55 14.47 -14.81
C ILE A 467 6.86 13.01 -14.55
N ARG A 468 5.82 12.19 -14.43
CA ARG A 468 5.94 10.74 -14.28
C ARG A 468 5.37 10.04 -15.50
N GLY A 469 6.14 9.14 -16.09
CA GLY A 469 5.71 8.39 -17.27
C GLY A 469 6.16 6.94 -17.21
N GLY A 470 5.31 6.02 -17.67
CA GLY A 470 5.62 4.61 -17.56
C GLY A 470 4.73 3.70 -18.38
N VAL A 471 4.98 2.41 -18.22
CA VAL A 471 4.23 1.31 -18.82
C VAL A 471 3.82 0.32 -17.73
N VAL A 472 2.58 -0.16 -17.81
CA VAL A 472 2.10 -1.28 -17.00
C VAL A 472 1.74 -2.44 -17.92
N PHE A 473 2.33 -3.59 -17.65
CA PHE A 473 1.99 -4.86 -18.27
C PHE A 473 1.13 -5.67 -17.31
N TYR A 474 0.11 -6.32 -17.85
CA TYR A 474 -0.79 -7.17 -17.10
C TYR A 474 -0.74 -8.60 -17.63
N GLN A 475 -0.85 -9.54 -16.70
CA GLN A 475 -0.96 -10.96 -17.00
C GLN A 475 -2.25 -11.49 -16.38
N SER A 476 -3.13 -12.02 -17.24
CA SER A 476 -4.33 -12.73 -16.79
C SER A 476 -3.95 -13.99 -16.02
N GLY A 477 -4.72 -14.32 -15.00
CA GLY A 477 -4.59 -15.56 -14.24
C GLY A 477 -5.92 -16.23 -13.92
N GLU A 478 -5.88 -17.27 -13.10
CA GLU A 478 -7.06 -18.06 -12.72
C GLU A 478 -7.95 -17.36 -11.67
N LYS A 479 -7.39 -16.44 -10.86
CA LYS A 479 -8.13 -15.70 -9.84
C LYS A 479 -9.09 -14.71 -10.47
N GLY A 480 -10.35 -14.72 -10.03
CA GLY A 480 -11.44 -13.94 -10.63
C GLY A 480 -11.10 -12.49 -10.98
N LEU A 481 -10.61 -11.70 -10.03
CA LEU A 481 -10.25 -10.28 -10.27
C LEU A 481 -9.14 -10.07 -11.32
N PHE A 482 -8.32 -11.09 -11.59
CA PHE A 482 -7.24 -11.07 -12.57
C PHE A 482 -7.58 -11.88 -13.83
N GLN A 483 -8.82 -12.37 -13.96
CA GLN A 483 -9.27 -12.97 -15.21
C GLN A 483 -9.48 -11.87 -16.26
N GLY A 484 -8.84 -12.01 -17.42
CA GLY A 484 -9.06 -11.12 -18.56
C GLY A 484 -8.28 -9.79 -18.54
N ILE A 485 -7.48 -9.52 -17.50
CA ILE A 485 -6.74 -8.25 -17.39
C ILE A 485 -5.56 -8.12 -18.37
N GLY A 486 -5.10 -9.23 -18.98
CA GLY A 486 -3.98 -9.22 -19.94
C GLY A 486 -4.26 -8.40 -21.22
N ALA A 487 -5.52 -8.01 -21.44
CA ALA A 487 -5.93 -7.10 -22.50
C ALA A 487 -5.82 -5.61 -22.10
N SER A 488 -5.21 -5.30 -20.95
CA SER A 488 -5.22 -3.96 -20.35
C SER A 488 -3.83 -3.29 -20.28
N ASP A 489 -2.80 -3.86 -20.95
CA ASP A 489 -1.45 -3.28 -21.08
C ASP A 489 -1.53 -1.81 -21.51
N ARG A 490 -0.92 -0.91 -20.73
CA ARG A 490 -1.09 0.54 -20.90
C ARG A 490 0.18 1.36 -20.68
N LEU A 491 0.29 2.44 -21.43
CA LEU A 491 1.19 3.55 -21.15
C LEU A 491 0.45 4.58 -20.31
N PHE A 492 1.17 5.25 -19.43
CA PHE A 492 0.64 6.38 -18.68
C PHE A 492 1.63 7.54 -18.65
N LEU A 493 1.08 8.74 -18.51
CA LEU A 493 1.82 9.97 -18.30
C LEU A 493 1.02 10.85 -17.32
N VAL A 494 1.70 11.31 -16.28
CA VAL A 494 1.19 12.19 -15.24
C VAL A 494 2.06 13.45 -15.23
N PHE A 495 1.41 14.60 -15.29
CA PHE A 495 2.03 15.88 -15.02
C PHE A 495 1.48 16.42 -13.71
N THR A 496 2.34 16.80 -12.79
CA THR A 496 1.96 17.31 -11.47
C THR A 496 2.50 18.72 -11.26
N TYR A 497 1.68 19.61 -10.69
CA TYR A 497 2.06 20.94 -10.27
C TYR A 497 1.56 21.24 -8.85
N SER A 498 2.49 21.50 -7.93
CA SER A 498 2.20 21.75 -6.52
C SER A 498 2.47 23.24 -6.18
N PHE A 499 1.62 23.86 -5.35
CA PHE A 499 1.67 25.31 -5.07
C PHE A 499 1.23 25.71 -3.65
#